data_AF-A0A842TV06-F1
#
_entry.id   AF-A0A842TV06-F1
#
_cell.length_a   1.000
_cell.length_b   1.000
_cell.length_c   1.000
_cell.angle_alpha   90.00
_cell.angle_beta   90.00
_cell.angle_gamma   90.00
#
_symmetry.space_group_name_H-M   'P 1'
#
loop_
_entity.id
_entity.type
_entity.pdbx_description
1 polymer ?
#
loop_
_entity_poly.entity_id
_entity_poly.type
_entity_poly.pdbx_seq_one_letter_code
_entity_poly.pdbx_strand_id
1 'polypeptide(L)' 'MAKKKGKKKKNKKNLQKQKKKAQLAKQKKRSKWAPVWAVLKKFGMGKRVHPSAMTRHRRNWRRTKLKVKPRKIRRSHYG' A
#
# COMPACT_ATOMS: atom_id res chain seq x y z
N MET A 1 -15.57 -3.62 -37.52
CA MET A 1 -15.88 -3.19 -36.12
C MET A 1 -15.07 -3.89 -35.00
N ALA A 2 -14.43 -5.05 -35.22
CA ALA A 2 -13.72 -5.81 -34.16
C ALA A 2 -12.51 -5.10 -33.51
N LYS A 3 -11.77 -4.26 -34.26
CA LYS A 3 -10.55 -3.56 -33.77
C LYS A 3 -10.82 -2.60 -32.59
N LYS A 4 -12.03 -2.02 -32.47
CA LYS A 4 -12.40 -1.10 -31.36
C LYS A 4 -12.57 -1.83 -30.01
N LYS A 5 -13.07 -3.07 -30.01
CA LYS A 5 -13.27 -3.87 -28.78
C LYS A 5 -11.92 -4.27 -28.13
N GLY A 6 -10.90 -4.60 -28.94
CA GLY A 6 -9.56 -4.92 -28.46
C GLY A 6 -8.84 -3.73 -27.79
N LYS A 7 -8.93 -2.53 -28.38
CA LYS A 7 -8.36 -1.29 -27.81
C LYS A 7 -8.98 -0.94 -26.45
N LYS A 8 -10.31 -1.03 -26.31
CA LYS A 8 -11.00 -0.81 -25.02
C LYS A 8 -10.54 -1.79 -23.93
N LYS A 9 -10.38 -3.08 -24.24
CA LYS A 9 -9.84 -4.09 -23.29
C LYS A 9 -8.40 -3.77 -22.85
N LYS A 10 -7.53 -3.35 -23.78
CA LYS A 10 -6.14 -2.97 -23.48
C LYS A 10 -6.06 -1.77 -22.53
N ASN A 11 -6.88 -0.75 -22.76
CA ASN A 11 -6.97 0.44 -21.89
C ASN A 11 -7.44 0.09 -20.47
N LYS A 12 -8.47 -0.76 -20.34
CA LYS A 12 -8.95 -1.25 -19.03
C LYS A 12 -7.85 -1.99 -18.25
N LYS A 13 -7.06 -2.85 -18.92
CA LYS A 13 -5.92 -3.57 -18.31
C LYS A 13 -4.83 -2.62 -17.83
N ASN A 14 -4.50 -1.59 -18.62
CA ASN A 14 -3.51 -0.57 -18.25
C ASN A 14 -3.96 0.24 -17.04
N LEU A 15 -5.22 0.65 -17.00
CA LEU A 15 -5.80 1.36 -15.85
C LEU A 15 -5.74 0.51 -14.57
N GLN A 16 -6.04 -0.79 -14.64
CA GLN A 16 -5.91 -1.69 -13.48
C GLN A 16 -4.46 -1.81 -13.00
N LYS A 17 -3.47 -1.88 -13.90
CA LYS A 17 -2.04 -1.89 -13.54
C LYS A 17 -1.64 -0.59 -12.83
N GLN A 18 -2.09 0.56 -13.33
CA GLN A 18 -1.82 1.87 -12.71
C GLN A 18 -2.43 1.96 -11.31
N LYS A 19 -3.70 1.56 -11.15
CA LYS A 19 -4.37 1.51 -9.83
C LYS A 19 -3.60 0.63 -8.84
N LYS A 20 -3.13 -0.55 -9.28
CA LYS A 20 -2.28 -1.43 -8.47
C LYS A 20 -0.96 -0.75 -8.08
N LYS A 21 -0.26 -0.11 -9.02
CA LYS A 21 0.99 0.63 -8.74
C LYS A 21 0.76 1.74 -7.71
N ALA A 22 -0.31 2.53 -7.86
CA ALA A 22 -0.65 3.60 -6.92
C ALA A 22 -0.94 3.06 -5.50
N GLN A 23 -1.69 1.97 -5.38
CA GLN A 23 -1.93 1.32 -4.08
C GLN A 23 -0.65 0.81 -3.45
N LEU A 24 0.24 0.17 -4.21
CA LEU A 24 1.53 -0.31 -3.72
C LEU A 24 2.43 0.85 -3.28
N ALA A 25 2.48 1.94 -4.04
CA ALA A 25 3.22 3.15 -3.68
C ALA A 25 2.70 3.76 -2.37
N LYS A 26 1.37 3.85 -2.20
CA LYS A 26 0.75 4.32 -0.95
C LYS A 26 1.15 3.45 0.25
N GLN A 27 1.17 2.12 0.08
CA GLN A 27 1.56 1.20 1.15
C GLN A 27 3.06 1.27 1.47
N LYS A 28 3.92 1.48 0.46
CA LYS A 28 5.35 1.73 0.65
C LYS A 28 5.61 3.01 1.46
N LYS A 29 4.82 4.06 1.22
CA LYS A 29 4.90 5.30 2.01
C LYS A 29 4.51 5.07 3.47
N ARG A 30 3.47 4.27 3.73
CA ARG A 30 2.98 3.95 5.09
C ARG A 30 3.94 3.08 5.92
N SER A 31 4.84 2.31 5.30
CA SER A 31 5.75 1.43 6.06
C SER A 31 6.91 2.16 6.77
N LYS A 32 7.08 3.47 6.54
CA LYS A 32 8.09 4.27 7.24
C LYS A 32 7.63 4.59 8.66
N TRP A 33 8.58 4.81 9.56
CA TRP A 33 8.29 5.36 10.89
C TRP A 33 7.73 6.78 10.79
N ALA A 34 7.00 7.19 11.83
CA ALA A 34 6.61 8.59 12.00
C ALA A 34 7.88 9.47 12.04
N PRO A 35 7.87 10.64 11.38
CA PRO A 35 9.01 11.53 11.38
C PRO A 35 9.18 12.18 12.75
N VAL A 36 10.43 12.47 13.13
CA VAL A 36 10.80 13.01 14.44
C VAL A 36 10.01 14.28 14.78
N TRP A 37 9.89 15.21 13.83
CA TRP A 37 9.14 16.45 14.04
C TRP A 37 7.66 16.20 14.40
N ALA A 38 7.05 15.13 13.88
CA ALA A 38 5.65 14.81 14.19
C ALA A 38 5.52 14.19 15.59
N VAL A 39 6.52 13.42 16.01
CA VAL A 39 6.61 12.90 17.38
C VAL A 39 6.75 14.06 18.37
N LEU A 40 7.64 15.02 18.09
CA LEU A 40 7.83 16.21 18.93
C LEU A 40 6.56 17.05 19.02
N LYS A 41 5.86 17.28 17.90
CA LYS A 41 4.57 18.02 17.90
C LYS A 41 3.49 17.33 18.74
N LYS A 42 3.44 15.99 18.75
CA LYS A 42 2.40 15.24 19.47
C LYS A 42 2.69 15.09 20.97
N PHE A 43 3.94 14.80 21.33
CA PHE A 43 4.30 14.44 22.70
C PHE A 43 4.96 15.57 23.48
N GLY A 44 5.44 16.61 22.80
CA GLY A 44 6.18 17.72 23.38
C GLY A 44 7.69 17.58 23.16
N MET A 45 8.37 18.73 23.17
CA MET A 45 9.84 18.79 23.11
C MET A 45 10.44 18.21 24.40
N GLY A 46 11.59 17.53 24.30
CA GLY A 46 12.31 16.95 25.44
C GLY A 46 11.90 15.53 25.83
N LYS A 47 10.77 15.00 25.33
CA LYS A 47 10.39 13.61 25.61
C LYS A 47 11.11 12.62 24.69
N ARG A 48 11.79 11.63 25.28
CA ARG A 48 12.50 10.54 24.56
C ARG A 48 11.54 9.45 24.08
N VAL A 49 10.50 9.82 23.32
CA VAL A 49 9.49 8.90 22.80
C VAL A 49 9.92 8.35 21.44
N HIS A 50 10.02 7.02 21.32
CA HIS A 50 10.31 6.38 20.04
C HIS A 50 9.12 6.51 19.06
N PRO A 51 9.34 6.73 17.74
CA PRO A 51 8.28 6.89 16.74
C PRO A 51 7.26 5.76 16.66
N SER A 52 7.56 4.58 17.21
CA SER A 52 6.60 3.48 17.33
C SER A 52 5.35 3.85 18.10
N ALA A 53 5.45 4.70 19.12
CA ALA A 53 4.31 5.16 19.89
C ALA A 53 3.29 5.94 19.04
N MET A 54 3.74 6.58 17.96
CA MET A 54 2.88 7.30 17.02
C MET A 54 2.50 6.44 15.79
N THR A 55 3.37 5.51 15.39
CA THR A 55 3.23 4.77 14.14
C THR A 55 2.31 3.55 14.29
N ARG A 56 1.00 3.75 14.12
CA ARG A 56 0.01 2.65 14.19
C ARG A 56 0.11 1.66 13.03
N HIS A 57 0.38 2.16 11.82
CA HIS A 57 0.25 1.38 10.58
C HIS A 57 1.61 1.14 9.92
N ARG A 58 2.40 0.22 10.45
CA ARG A 58 3.67 -0.23 9.85
C ARG A 58 3.58 -1.70 9.45
N ARG A 59 3.96 -2.02 8.21
CA ARG A 59 3.81 -3.37 7.65
C ARG A 59 5.16 -4.05 7.45
N ASN A 60 5.27 -5.32 7.83
CA ASN A 60 6.36 -6.20 7.44
C ASN A 60 5.89 -7.16 6.32
N TRP A 61 6.64 -7.24 5.23
CA TRP A 61 6.28 -8.06 4.07
C TRP A 61 6.29 -9.57 4.34
N ARG A 62 7.06 -10.05 5.33
CA ARG A 62 7.07 -11.46 5.73
C ARG A 62 5.78 -11.83 6.46
N ARG A 63 5.38 -11.03 7.45
CA ARG A 63 4.21 -11.30 8.31
C ARG A 63 2.87 -10.94 7.69
N THR A 64 2.72 -9.73 7.12
CA THR A 64 1.41 -9.21 6.67
C THR A 64 1.39 -8.94 5.16
N LYS A 65 0.61 -9.75 4.43
CA LYS A 65 0.51 -9.68 2.97
C LYS A 65 -0.55 -8.67 2.52
N LEU A 66 -0.23 -7.89 1.49
CA LEU A 66 -1.14 -6.88 0.96
C LEU A 66 -2.28 -7.50 0.17
N LYS A 67 -3.50 -7.07 0.50
CA LYS A 67 -4.71 -7.50 -0.18
C LYS A 67 -5.01 -6.67 -1.46
N VAL A 68 -4.04 -6.46 -2.36
CA VAL A 68 -4.17 -5.63 -3.59
C VAL A 68 -4.44 -6.46 -4.85
N LYS A 69 -5.57 -6.27 -5.54
CA LYS A 69 -5.90 -6.99 -6.79
C LYS A 69 -5.22 -6.32 -8.02
N PRO A 70 -4.95 -7.07 -9.12
CA PRO A 70 -4.94 -8.53 -9.21
C PRO A 70 -3.74 -9.14 -8.46
N ARG A 71 -3.96 -10.29 -7.78
CA ARG A 71 -2.93 -11.04 -7.04
C ARG A 71 -2.63 -12.35 -7.76
N LYS A 72 -1.37 -12.79 -7.68
CA LYS A 72 -0.96 -14.12 -8.16
C LYS A 72 -1.33 -15.24 -7.17
N ILE A 73 -1.39 -14.92 -5.87
CA ILE A 73 -1.69 -15.90 -4.82
C ILE A 73 -3.13 -16.40 -4.99
N ARG A 74 -3.29 -17.72 -5.15
CA ARG A 74 -4.56 -18.43 -5.14
C ARG A 74 -5.16 -18.42 -3.73
N ARG A 75 -6.48 -18.35 -3.63
CA ARG A 75 -7.17 -18.49 -2.34
C ARG A 75 -7.36 -20.00 -2.13
N SER A 76 -6.53 -20.60 -1.28
CA SER A 76 -6.50 -22.06 -1.05
C SER A 76 -7.75 -22.61 -0.35
N HIS A 77 -8.68 -21.76 0.08
CA HIS A 77 -9.82 -22.10 0.94
C HIS A 77 -11.18 -22.06 0.22
N TYR A 78 -11.21 -22.04 -1.12
CA TYR A 78 -12.48 -21.98 -1.88
C TYR A 78 -12.90 -23.30 -2.53
N GLY A 79 -12.18 -24.41 -2.31
CA GLY A 79 -12.41 -25.65 -3.05
C GLY A 79 -11.91 -25.52 -4.48
#